data_AF-A0A964JRU3-F1
#
_entry.id   AF-A0A964JRU3-F1
#
_cell.length_a   1.000
_cell.length_b   1.000
_cell.length_c   1.000
_cell.angle_alpha   90.00
_cell.angle_beta   90.00
_cell.angle_gamma   90.00
#
_symmetry.space_group_name_H-M   'P 1'
#
loop_
_entity.id
_entity.type
_entity.pdbx_description
1 polymer ?
#
loop_
_entity_poly.entity_id
_entity_poly.type
_entity_poly.pdbx_seq_one_letter_code
_entity_poly.pdbx_strand_id
1 'polypeptide(L)'
;MKFIKEIWLKNVYCVLDAIADRDVLHDAWSGKSDYPTTPEEIYNEVFSDAHVDGYPDPDLALDETQRAAGKEFVDRMRDFDKTGGPELPWQEVIDHPGWVKVREAAKKFLELLKSQA
;
A
#
# COMPACT_ATOMS: atom_id res chain seq x y z
N MET A 1 -4.70 12.37 -15.28
CA MET A 1 -3.54 11.53 -15.69
C MET A 1 -4.11 10.32 -16.39
N LYS A 2 -3.52 9.86 -17.50
CA LYS A 2 -4.00 8.64 -18.16
C LYS A 2 -3.17 7.46 -17.64
N PHE A 3 -3.78 6.52 -16.94
CA PHE A 3 -3.06 5.34 -16.46
C PHE A 3 -2.90 4.30 -17.57
N ILE A 4 -1.70 3.73 -17.68
CA ILE A 4 -1.48 2.49 -18.43
C ILE A 4 -1.55 1.36 -17.41
N LYS A 5 -2.59 0.53 -17.49
CA LYS A 5 -2.90 -0.52 -16.51
C LYS A 5 -1.69 -1.38 -16.15
N GLU A 6 -0.90 -1.81 -17.12
CA GLU A 6 0.28 -2.66 -16.91
C GLU A 6 1.36 -1.98 -16.05
N ILE A 7 1.62 -0.69 -16.33
CA ILE A 7 2.60 0.11 -15.58
C ILE A 7 2.09 0.33 -14.15
N TRP A 8 0.80 0.70 -14.03
CA TRP A 8 0.17 0.90 -12.73
C TRP A 8 0.20 -0.38 -11.88
N LEU A 9 -0.20 -1.52 -12.45
CA LEU A 9 -0.17 -2.82 -11.75
C LEU A 9 1.24 -3.17 -11.30
N LYS A 10 2.26 -2.96 -12.14
CA LYS A 10 3.65 -3.22 -11.76
C LYS A 10 4.05 -2.42 -10.50
N ASN A 11 3.75 -1.13 -10.46
CA ASN A 11 4.11 -0.27 -9.34
C ASN A 11 3.31 -0.66 -8.08
N VAL A 12 2.01 -0.84 -8.24
CA VAL A 12 1.08 -1.21 -7.16
C VAL A 12 1.44 -2.57 -6.56
N TYR A 13 1.84 -3.54 -7.38
CA TYR A 13 2.29 -4.83 -6.88
C TYR A 13 3.50 -4.69 -5.97
N CYS A 14 4.52 -3.93 -6.35
CA CYS A 14 5.68 -3.72 -5.49
C CYS A 14 5.30 -3.10 -4.13
N VAL A 15 4.48 -2.04 -4.15
CA VAL A 15 4.07 -1.33 -2.93
C VAL A 15 3.19 -2.20 -2.04
N LEU A 16 2.15 -2.83 -2.59
CA LEU A 16 1.23 -3.66 -1.81
C LEU A 16 1.91 -4.91 -1.25
N ASP A 17 2.82 -5.53 -2.00
CA ASP A 17 3.56 -6.72 -1.56
C ASP A 17 4.47 -6.37 -0.38
N ALA A 18 5.17 -5.24 -0.45
CA ALA A 18 5.95 -4.72 0.68
C ALA A 18 5.07 -4.43 1.90
N ILE A 19 3.93 -3.74 1.74
CA ILE A 19 3.04 -3.39 2.87
C ILE A 19 2.38 -4.64 3.49
N ALA A 20 2.04 -5.64 2.66
CA ALA A 20 1.36 -6.85 3.09
C ALA A 20 2.23 -7.74 3.99
N ASP A 21 3.55 -7.62 3.91
CA ASP A 21 4.50 -8.46 4.63
C ASP A 21 5.15 -7.71 5.81
N ARG A 22 4.90 -8.22 7.03
CA ARG A 22 5.45 -7.64 8.26
C ARG A 22 6.97 -7.68 8.28
N ASP A 23 7.55 -8.81 7.92
CA ASP A 23 8.96 -9.08 8.15
C ASP A 23 9.79 -8.33 7.10
N VAL A 24 9.27 -8.20 5.88
CA VAL A 24 9.84 -7.31 4.84
C VAL A 24 9.90 -5.86 5.35
N LEU A 25 8.80 -5.31 5.88
CA LEU A 25 8.81 -3.93 6.41
C LEU A 25 9.73 -3.79 7.62
N HIS A 26 9.73 -4.76 8.52
CA HIS A 26 10.59 -4.75 9.69
C HIS A 26 12.07 -4.69 9.28
N ASP A 27 12.49 -5.53 8.33
CA ASP A 27 13.88 -5.56 7.88
C ASP A 27 14.25 -4.30 7.07
N ALA A 28 13.33 -3.77 6.27
CA ALA A 28 13.49 -2.50 5.57
C ALA A 28 13.66 -1.32 6.54
N TRP A 29 12.75 -1.17 7.50
CA TRP A 29 12.73 -0.04 8.43
C TRP A 29 13.80 -0.14 9.52
N SER A 30 14.25 -1.35 9.87
CA SER A 30 15.38 -1.54 10.79
C SER A 30 16.75 -1.40 10.12
N GLY A 31 16.80 -1.12 8.81
CA GLY A 31 18.04 -0.92 8.05
C GLY A 31 18.80 -2.22 7.74
N LYS A 32 18.12 -3.37 7.75
CA LYS A 32 18.70 -4.69 7.47
C LYS A 32 18.50 -5.16 6.02
N SER A 33 17.65 -4.47 5.27
CA SER A 33 17.36 -4.75 3.86
C SER A 33 18.12 -3.81 2.94
N ASP A 34 18.41 -4.28 1.72
CA ASP A 34 18.93 -3.46 0.61
C ASP A 34 17.87 -2.51 0.02
N TYR A 35 16.62 -2.62 0.47
CA TYR A 35 15.52 -1.69 0.16
C TYR A 35 15.19 -0.83 1.39
N PRO A 36 15.98 0.23 1.66
CA PRO A 36 15.70 1.13 2.78
C PRO A 36 14.43 1.92 2.48
N THR A 37 13.46 1.86 3.37
CA THR A 37 12.24 2.68 3.34
C THR A 37 11.89 3.11 4.76
N THR A 38 10.87 3.94 4.92
CA THR A 38 10.32 4.38 6.19
C THR A 38 8.78 4.37 6.09
N PRO A 39 8.05 4.47 7.21
CA PRO A 39 6.60 4.67 7.16
C PRO A 39 6.18 5.87 6.28
N GLU A 40 6.93 6.97 6.33
CA GLU A 40 6.75 8.15 5.47
C GLU A 40 6.99 7.84 3.99
N GLU A 41 8.09 7.18 3.65
CA GLU A 41 8.37 6.81 2.26
C GLU A 41 7.29 5.86 1.70
N ILE A 42 6.78 4.92 2.50
CA ILE A 42 5.65 4.08 2.09
C ILE A 42 4.38 4.89 1.83
N TYR A 43 4.11 5.92 2.65
CA TYR A 43 2.99 6.81 2.41
C TYR A 43 3.15 7.59 1.09
N ASN A 44 4.36 8.09 0.83
CA ASN A 44 4.71 8.77 -0.42
C ASN A 44 4.58 7.83 -1.63
N GLU A 45 5.04 6.58 -1.53
CA GLU A 45 4.86 5.58 -2.57
C GLU A 45 3.37 5.36 -2.90
N VAL A 46 2.51 5.30 -1.88
CA VAL A 46 1.07 5.08 -2.08
C VAL A 46 0.38 6.24 -2.80
N PHE A 47 0.68 7.49 -2.43
CA PHE A 47 -0.09 8.67 -2.88
C PHE A 47 0.62 9.53 -3.93
N SER A 48 1.95 9.47 -4.00
CA SER A 48 2.77 10.35 -4.84
C SER A 48 3.50 9.59 -5.94
N ASP A 49 4.14 8.45 -5.65
CA ASP A 49 5.06 7.81 -6.62
C ASP A 49 4.38 6.68 -7.41
N ALA A 50 3.81 5.69 -6.74
CA ALA A 50 3.10 4.58 -7.38
C ALA A 50 1.64 4.90 -7.71
N HIS A 51 1.08 5.96 -7.12
CA HIS A 51 -0.32 6.37 -7.29
C HIS A 51 -1.31 5.19 -7.12
N VAL A 52 -1.16 4.46 -6.02
CA VAL A 52 -2.07 3.35 -5.67
C VAL A 52 -3.50 3.87 -5.48
N ASP A 53 -3.64 5.13 -5.05
CA ASP A 53 -4.90 5.85 -4.97
C ASP A 53 -5.57 6.15 -6.32
N GLY A 54 -4.90 5.85 -7.43
CA GLY A 54 -5.45 5.84 -8.79
C GLY A 54 -6.45 4.71 -9.08
N TYR A 55 -6.69 3.78 -8.14
CA TYR A 55 -7.63 2.66 -8.30
C TYR A 55 -9.05 2.99 -8.84
N PRO A 56 -9.64 4.19 -8.66
CA PRO A 56 -10.96 4.50 -9.22
C PRO A 56 -10.94 4.75 -10.73
N ASP A 57 -9.75 4.89 -11.34
CA ASP A 57 -9.64 5.30 -12.74
C ASP A 57 -10.24 4.24 -13.69
N PRO A 58 -11.17 4.64 -14.58
CA PRO A 58 -11.84 3.70 -15.49
C PRO A 58 -10.87 3.02 -16.47
N ASP A 59 -9.74 3.63 -16.81
CA ASP A 59 -8.74 3.06 -17.74
C ASP A 59 -8.03 1.84 -17.14
N LEU A 60 -8.06 1.68 -15.80
CA LEU A 60 -7.54 0.48 -15.14
C LEU A 60 -8.47 -0.73 -15.30
N ALA A 61 -9.71 -0.53 -15.71
CA ALA A 61 -10.71 -1.58 -15.92
C ALA A 61 -10.74 -2.61 -14.77
N LEU A 62 -10.70 -2.11 -13.52
CA LEU A 62 -10.87 -2.94 -12.34
C LEU A 62 -12.33 -3.39 -12.22
N ASP A 63 -12.59 -4.55 -11.64
CA ASP A 63 -13.97 -4.94 -11.30
C ASP A 63 -14.45 -4.25 -10.00
N GLU A 64 -15.71 -4.44 -9.64
CA GLU A 64 -16.29 -3.84 -8.44
C GLU A 64 -15.60 -4.30 -7.14
N THR A 65 -15.16 -5.56 -7.10
CA THR A 65 -14.52 -6.14 -5.91
C THR A 65 -13.10 -5.59 -5.73
N GLN A 66 -12.35 -5.48 -6.82
CA GLN A 66 -11.04 -4.84 -6.88
C GLN A 66 -11.12 -3.36 -6.51
N ARG A 67 -12.10 -2.62 -7.05
CA ARG A 67 -12.32 -1.20 -6.69
C ARG A 67 -12.68 -1.04 -5.21
N ALA A 68 -13.52 -1.92 -4.67
CA ALA A 68 -13.89 -1.89 -3.25
C ALA A 68 -12.67 -2.14 -2.35
N ALA A 69 -11.80 -3.08 -2.72
CA ALA A 69 -10.56 -3.36 -1.98
C ALA A 69 -9.55 -2.21 -2.07
N GLY A 70 -9.39 -1.60 -3.26
CA GLY A 70 -8.55 -0.42 -3.43
C GLY A 70 -9.04 0.76 -2.59
N LYS A 71 -10.36 0.98 -2.56
CA LYS A 71 -10.98 1.97 -1.66
C LYS A 71 -10.69 1.68 -0.20
N GLU A 72 -10.90 0.44 0.23
CA GLU A 72 -10.65 0.04 1.61
C GLU A 72 -9.19 0.31 2.00
N PHE A 73 -8.22 -0.12 1.19
CA PHE A 73 -6.80 0.11 1.44
C PHE A 73 -6.47 1.60 1.57
N VAL A 74 -6.92 2.43 0.63
CA VAL A 74 -6.66 3.88 0.65
C VAL A 74 -7.31 4.56 1.85
N ASP A 75 -8.54 4.17 2.20
CA ASP A 75 -9.21 4.68 3.39
C ASP A 75 -8.42 4.32 4.66
N ARG A 76 -7.91 3.07 4.79
CA ARG A 76 -7.09 2.66 5.93
C ARG A 76 -5.79 3.45 6.03
N MET A 77 -5.11 3.69 4.90
CA MET A 77 -3.90 4.52 4.86
C MET A 77 -4.18 5.94 5.38
N ARG A 78 -5.25 6.57 4.88
CA ARG A 78 -5.66 7.92 5.31
C ARG A 78 -6.12 7.98 6.76
N ASP A 79 -6.78 6.93 7.25
CA ASP A 79 -7.18 6.87 8.65
C ASP A 79 -5.99 6.68 9.58
N PHE A 80 -4.98 5.91 9.16
CA PHE A 80 -3.75 5.75 9.93
C PHE A 80 -2.93 7.04 9.97
N ASP A 81 -2.83 7.76 8.86
CA ASP A 81 -2.20 9.09 8.77
C ASP A 81 -2.75 10.08 9.82
N LYS A 82 -4.07 10.16 9.97
CA LYS A 82 -4.73 11.01 10.99
C LYS A 82 -4.33 10.71 12.44
N THR A 83 -3.78 9.52 12.72
CA THR A 83 -3.33 9.13 14.07
C THR A 83 -1.86 9.46 14.34
N GLY A 84 -1.19 10.16 13.42
CA GLY A 84 0.26 10.41 13.42
C GLY A 84 1.01 9.54 12.41
N GLY A 85 0.34 8.50 11.89
CA GLY A 85 0.78 7.56 10.85
C GLY A 85 2.26 7.58 10.45
N PRO A 86 2.61 8.19 9.29
CA PRO A 86 3.95 8.17 8.72
C PRO A 86 5.03 8.89 9.55
N GLU A 87 4.64 9.79 10.46
CA GLU A 87 5.58 10.54 11.33
C GLU A 87 5.99 9.76 12.58
N LEU A 88 5.28 8.67 12.90
CA LEU A 88 5.62 7.82 14.04
C LEU A 88 6.94 7.06 13.78
N PRO A 89 7.75 6.80 14.83
CA PRO A 89 8.88 5.91 14.72
C PRO A 89 8.44 4.54 14.19
N TRP A 90 9.22 3.92 13.30
CA TRP A 90 8.82 2.67 12.65
C TRP A 90 8.52 1.54 13.65
N GLN A 91 9.18 1.54 14.81
CA GLN A 91 8.96 0.57 15.90
C GLN A 91 7.55 0.68 16.48
N GLU A 92 6.97 1.88 16.47
CA GLU A 92 5.60 2.12 16.91
C GLU A 92 4.61 1.78 15.78
N VAL A 93 5.00 2.00 14.52
CA VAL A 93 4.16 1.72 13.34
C VAL A 93 3.98 0.21 13.11
N ILE A 94 5.07 -0.58 13.17
CA ILE A 94 5.08 -1.97 12.68
C ILE A 94 4.03 -2.87 13.32
N ASP A 95 3.72 -2.64 14.60
CA ASP A 95 2.71 -3.40 15.35
C ASP A 95 1.52 -2.51 15.79
N HIS A 96 1.42 -1.28 15.24
CA HIS A 96 0.28 -0.40 15.52
C HIS A 96 -1.04 -1.03 15.03
N PRO A 97 -2.13 -1.04 15.83
CA PRO A 97 -3.41 -1.62 15.40
C PRO A 97 -3.98 -0.99 14.12
N GLY A 98 -3.74 0.30 13.90
CA GLY A 98 -4.09 0.99 12.65
C GLY A 98 -3.29 0.49 11.45
N TRP A 99 -1.99 0.26 11.63
CA TRP A 99 -1.11 -0.27 10.58
C TRP A 99 -1.40 -1.73 10.24
N VAL A 100 -1.75 -2.54 11.24
CA VAL A 100 -2.23 -3.93 11.01
C VAL A 100 -3.41 -3.94 10.03
N LYS A 101 -4.38 -3.03 10.20
CA LYS A 101 -5.52 -2.90 9.28
C LYS A 101 -5.11 -2.45 7.87
N VAL A 102 -4.11 -1.56 7.76
CA VAL A 102 -3.53 -1.17 6.46
C VAL A 102 -2.95 -2.38 5.75
N ARG A 103 -2.13 -3.17 6.45
CA ARG A 103 -1.48 -4.37 5.92
C ARG A 103 -2.46 -5.47 5.52
N GLU A 104 -3.49 -5.71 6.33
CA GLU A 104 -4.57 -6.62 5.97
C GLU A 104 -5.31 -6.17 4.70
N ALA A 105 -5.62 -4.87 4.59
CA ALA A 105 -6.26 -4.32 3.40
C ALA A 105 -5.35 -4.39 2.16
N ALA A 106 -4.05 -4.11 2.31
CA ALA A 106 -3.06 -4.22 1.25
C ALA A 106 -2.96 -5.65 0.71
N LYS A 107 -2.88 -6.63 1.62
CA LYS A 107 -2.85 -8.06 1.28
C LYS A 107 -4.10 -8.48 0.50
N LYS A 108 -5.29 -8.10 1.00
CA LYS A 108 -6.57 -8.38 0.32
C LYS A 108 -6.61 -7.76 -1.07
N PHE A 109 -6.18 -6.51 -1.22
CA PHE A 109 -6.19 -5.83 -2.51
C PHE A 109 -5.22 -6.50 -3.50
N LEU A 110 -4.01 -6.84 -3.03
CA LEU A 110 -3.01 -7.55 -3.81
C LEU A 110 -3.49 -8.91 -4.31
N GLU A 111 -4.13 -9.70 -3.45
CA GLU A 111 -4.70 -11.01 -3.80
C GLU A 111 -5.77 -10.88 -4.89
N LEU A 112 -6.65 -9.88 -4.79
CA LEU A 112 -7.70 -9.64 -5.78
C LEU A 112 -7.16 -9.18 -7.12
N LEU A 113 -6.12 -8.35 -7.13
CA LEU A 113 -5.45 -7.94 -8.37
C LEU A 113 -4.72 -9.12 -9.03
N LYS A 114 -4.05 -9.98 -8.25
CA LYS A 114 -3.35 -11.18 -8.75
C LYS A 114 -4.31 -12.30 -9.23
N SER A 115 -5.52 -12.40 -8.66
CA SER A 115 -6.48 -13.48 -8.96
C SER A 115 -7.11 -13.45 -10.36
N GLN A 116 -6.93 -12.37 -11.13
CA GLN A 116 -7.43 -12.23 -12.51
C GLN A 116 -6.34 -11.81 -13.51
N ALA A 117 -5.06 -12.07 -13.19
CA ALA A 117 -3.93 -11.93 -14.11
C ALA A 117 -3.71 -13.20 -14.94
#